data_AF-A0A8T9Q460-F1
#
_entry.id   AF-A0A8T9Q460-F1
#
_cell.length_a   1.000
_cell.length_b   1.000
_cell.length_c   1.000
_cell.angle_alpha   90.00
_cell.angle_beta   90.00
_cell.angle_gamma   90.00
#
_symmetry.space_group_name_H-M   'P 1'
#
loop_
_entity.id
_entity.type
_entity.pdbx_description
1 polymer ?
#
loop_
_entity_poly.entity_id
_entity_poly.type
_entity_poly.pdbx_seq_one_letter_code
_entity_poly.pdbx_strand_id
1 'polypeptide(L)'
;MVDPLRNILKQGLTPPQLALTVALAVPMGLVPVLGITTLLATFAAVRLRLNVAAMLIISHLMSPLQLVVLIPLLRYGARLLGNGQGPELSIGQLRHLFATDWSSGLSLLWRAGAGAVLLWAVVSVPLGLLLYFGLRPVFRRLLARQTTAAVVS
;
A
#
# COMPACT_ATOMS: atom_id res chain seq x y z
N MET A 1 -33.19 8.23 9.24
CA MET A 1 -32.66 7.96 7.89
C MET A 1 -31.13 8.09 7.78
N VAL A 2 -30.43 8.80 8.68
CA VAL A 2 -28.95 8.92 8.69
C VAL A 2 -28.23 7.78 9.46
N ASP A 3 -28.97 6.96 10.20
CA ASP A 3 -28.44 5.91 11.07
C ASP A 3 -27.65 4.81 10.36
N PRO A 4 -28.04 4.33 9.15
CA PRO A 4 -27.25 3.34 8.41
C PRO A 4 -25.89 3.88 8.00
N LEU A 5 -25.84 5.13 7.51
CA LEU A 5 -24.61 5.80 7.09
C LEU A 5 -23.67 5.97 8.27
N ARG A 6 -24.21 6.40 9.42
CA ARG A 6 -23.45 6.57 10.66
C ARG A 6 -22.88 5.24 11.17
N ASN A 7 -23.61 4.14 11.02
CA ASN A 7 -23.14 2.82 11.41
C ASN A 7 -22.01 2.30 10.50
N ILE A 8 -22.07 2.56 9.20
CA ILE A 8 -20.99 2.25 8.25
C ILE A 8 -19.72 3.03 8.60
N LEU A 9 -19.86 4.34 8.91
CA LEU A 9 -18.73 5.18 9.32
C LEU A 9 -18.11 4.73 10.66
N LYS A 10 -18.91 4.16 11.56
CA LYS A 10 -18.45 3.65 12.86
C LYS A 10 -17.95 2.21 12.83
N GLN A 11 -18.14 1.49 11.73
CA GLN A 11 -17.68 0.12 11.59
C GLN A 11 -16.15 0.09 11.64
N GLY A 12 -15.55 -0.89 12.32
CA GLY A 12 -14.09 -1.04 12.35
C GLY A 12 -13.34 -0.06 13.25
N LEU A 13 -14.01 0.70 14.12
CA LEU A 13 -13.37 1.73 14.97
C LEU A 13 -12.75 1.19 16.28
N THR A 14 -12.74 -0.13 16.51
CA THR A 14 -12.04 -0.66 17.69
C THR A 14 -10.53 -0.45 17.55
N PRO A 15 -9.76 -0.25 18.64
CA PRO A 15 -8.32 -0.02 18.53
C PRO A 15 -7.56 -1.07 17.71
N PRO A 16 -7.83 -2.39 17.85
CA PRO A 16 -7.20 -3.41 17.01
C PRO A 16 -7.58 -3.30 15.53
N GLN A 17 -8.83 -2.97 15.20
CA GLN A 17 -9.28 -2.81 13.82
C GLN A 17 -8.71 -1.55 13.16
N LEU A 18 -8.59 -0.44 13.90
CA LEU A 18 -7.91 0.77 13.43
C LEU A 18 -6.44 0.51 13.15
N ALA A 19 -5.74 -0.17 14.09
CA ALA A 19 -4.35 -0.58 13.90
C ALA A 19 -4.19 -1.46 12.65
N LEU A 20 -5.05 -2.46 12.49
CA LEU A 20 -5.03 -3.36 11.34
C LEU A 20 -5.33 -2.62 10.03
N THR A 21 -6.28 -1.67 10.05
CA THR A 21 -6.62 -0.84 8.88
C THR A 21 -5.40 -0.05 8.41
N VAL A 22 -4.70 0.65 9.31
CA VAL A 22 -3.48 1.40 8.94
C VAL A 22 -2.37 0.44 8.48
N ALA A 23 -2.18 -0.67 9.20
CA ALA A 23 -1.14 -1.65 8.91
C ALA A 23 -1.28 -2.33 7.54
N LEU A 24 -2.51 -2.43 7.01
CA LEU A 24 -2.76 -2.96 5.67
C LEU A 24 -2.82 -1.85 4.62
N ALA A 25 -3.49 -0.73 4.93
CA ALA A 25 -3.69 0.37 3.99
C ALA A 25 -2.37 1.03 3.57
N VAL A 26 -1.42 1.20 4.49
CA VAL A 26 -0.14 1.84 4.17
C VAL A 26 0.66 1.01 3.17
N PRO A 27 0.97 -0.28 3.40
CA PRO A 27 1.67 -1.08 2.39
C PRO A 27 0.89 -1.25 1.10
N MET A 28 -0.44 -1.42 1.14
CA MET A 28 -1.28 -1.54 -0.07
C MET A 28 -1.29 -0.23 -0.88
N GLY A 29 -1.29 0.92 -0.21
CA GLY A 29 -1.12 2.23 -0.83
C GLY A 29 0.23 2.41 -1.54
N LEU A 30 1.25 1.65 -1.12
CA LEU A 30 2.59 1.65 -1.70
C LEU A 30 2.84 0.54 -2.72
N VAL A 31 1.80 -0.21 -3.13
CA VAL A 31 1.94 -1.27 -4.14
C VAL A 31 2.53 -0.70 -5.44
N PRO A 32 3.57 -1.31 -6.05
CA PRO A 32 4.23 -0.76 -7.23
C PRO A 32 3.46 -1.05 -8.53
N VAL A 33 2.13 -1.00 -8.46
CA VAL A 33 1.22 -1.25 -9.58
C VAL A 33 0.14 -0.18 -9.56
N LEU A 34 0.10 0.64 -10.61
CA LEU A 34 -0.87 1.72 -10.71
C LEU A 34 -2.29 1.16 -10.88
N GLY A 35 -3.26 1.79 -10.21
CA GLY A 35 -4.68 1.44 -10.34
C GLY A 35 -5.15 0.23 -9.52
N ILE A 36 -4.26 -0.64 -9.02
CA ILE A 36 -4.68 -1.83 -8.26
C ILE A 36 -4.94 -1.54 -6.77
N THR A 37 -4.44 -0.42 -6.25
CA THR A 37 -4.56 -0.01 -4.84
C THR A 37 -6.01 -0.06 -4.35
N THR A 38 -6.94 0.52 -5.11
CA THR A 38 -8.37 0.54 -4.76
C THR A 38 -8.94 -0.87 -4.65
N LEU A 39 -8.57 -1.76 -5.57
CA LEU A 39 -9.04 -3.15 -5.59
C LEU A 39 -8.50 -3.92 -4.38
N LEU A 40 -7.19 -3.83 -4.11
CA LEU A 40 -6.57 -4.49 -2.96
C LEU A 40 -7.12 -3.98 -1.63
N ALA A 41 -7.20 -2.66 -1.47
CA ALA A 41 -7.71 -2.02 -0.27
C ALA A 41 -9.18 -2.39 -0.01
N THR A 42 -10.03 -2.31 -1.03
CA THR A 42 -11.45 -2.66 -0.90
C THR A 42 -11.62 -4.14 -0.59
N PHE A 43 -10.91 -5.01 -1.31
CA PHE A 43 -10.96 -6.45 -1.07
C PHE A 43 -10.55 -6.80 0.36
N ALA A 44 -9.41 -6.27 0.83
CA ALA A 44 -8.93 -6.52 2.18
C ALA A 44 -9.90 -5.99 3.25
N ALA A 45 -10.43 -4.78 3.05
CA ALA A 45 -11.38 -4.19 3.98
C ALA A 45 -12.67 -5.02 4.09
N VAL A 46 -13.24 -5.45 2.95
CA VAL A 46 -14.43 -6.30 2.94
C VAL A 46 -14.14 -7.67 3.57
N ARG A 47 -13.04 -8.31 3.17
CA ARG A 47 -12.68 -9.66 3.63
C ARG A 47 -12.41 -9.74 5.14
N LEU A 48 -11.90 -8.66 5.72
CA LEU A 48 -11.55 -8.56 7.14
C LEU A 48 -12.58 -7.74 7.95
N ARG A 49 -13.68 -7.32 7.32
CA ARG A 49 -14.74 -6.50 7.93
C ARG A 49 -14.20 -5.20 8.56
N LEU A 50 -13.26 -4.55 7.88
CA LEU A 50 -12.70 -3.24 8.22
C LEU A 50 -13.50 -2.12 7.55
N ASN A 51 -13.26 -0.89 7.99
CA ASN A 51 -13.89 0.28 7.39
C ASN A 51 -13.31 0.54 5.99
N VAL A 52 -14.11 0.31 4.95
CA VAL A 52 -13.68 0.48 3.55
C VAL A 52 -13.26 1.92 3.26
N ALA A 53 -13.99 2.90 3.78
CA ALA A 53 -13.68 4.31 3.57
C ALA A 53 -12.32 4.67 4.21
N ALA A 54 -12.09 4.27 5.45
CA ALA A 54 -10.81 4.50 6.12
C ALA A 54 -9.65 3.81 5.39
N MET A 55 -9.86 2.56 4.95
CA MET A 55 -8.87 1.80 4.19
C MET A 55 -8.47 2.53 2.90
N LEU A 56 -9.46 3.00 2.12
CA LEU A 56 -9.22 3.72 0.86
C LEU A 56 -8.56 5.08 1.09
N ILE A 57 -9.03 5.86 2.08
CA ILE A 57 -8.46 7.17 2.41
C ILE A 57 -6.97 7.03 2.75
N ILE A 58 -6.63 6.10 3.66
CA ILE A 58 -5.24 5.90 4.09
C ILE A 58 -4.39 5.38 2.92
N SER A 59 -4.92 4.43 2.12
CA SER A 59 -4.19 3.89 0.97
C SER A 59 -3.89 4.96 -0.07
N HIS A 60 -4.86 5.82 -0.39
CA HIS A 60 -4.68 6.91 -1.36
C HIS A 60 -3.87 8.08 -0.84
N LEU A 61 -3.81 8.27 0.49
CA LEU A 61 -2.87 9.23 1.09
C LEU A 61 -1.41 8.82 0.83
N MET A 62 -1.15 7.54 0.59
CA MET A 62 0.18 7.04 0.22
C MET A 62 0.51 7.22 -1.25
N SER A 63 -0.42 7.59 -2.13
CA SER A 63 -0.18 7.71 -3.58
C SER A 63 1.00 8.62 -3.97
N PRO A 64 1.24 9.77 -3.31
CA PRO A 64 2.45 10.56 -3.58
C PRO A 64 3.74 9.80 -3.25
N LEU A 65 3.75 9.10 -2.11
CA LEU A 65 4.87 8.27 -1.69
C LEU A 65 5.03 7.02 -2.58
N GLN A 66 3.92 6.46 -3.08
CA GLN A 66 3.89 5.38 -4.06
C GLN A 66 4.70 5.77 -5.30
N LEU A 67 4.51 6.97 -5.84
CA LEU A 67 5.26 7.44 -7.01
C LEU A 67 6.77 7.55 -6.73
N VAL A 68 7.14 8.05 -5.55
CA VAL A 68 8.54 8.18 -5.13
C VAL A 68 9.19 6.80 -4.99
N VAL A 69 8.49 5.84 -4.40
CA VAL A 69 8.96 4.48 -4.11
C VAL A 69 8.91 3.58 -5.36
N LEU A 70 8.00 3.84 -6.29
CA LEU A 70 7.82 3.05 -7.51
C LEU A 70 9.11 3.02 -8.36
N ILE A 71 9.73 4.17 -8.60
CA ILE A 71 10.93 4.27 -9.45
C ILE A 71 12.09 3.41 -8.91
N PRO A 72 12.53 3.54 -7.63
CA PRO A 72 13.58 2.69 -7.10
C PRO A 72 13.19 1.22 -7.08
N LEU A 73 11.93 0.85 -6.75
CA LEU A 73 11.50 -0.54 -6.80
C LEU A 73 11.59 -1.14 -8.20
N LEU A 74 11.19 -0.41 -9.25
CA LEU A 74 11.31 -0.87 -10.63
C LEU A 74 12.77 -1.06 -11.03
N ARG A 75 13.67 -0.15 -10.63
CA ARG A 75 15.11 -0.28 -10.91
C ARG A 75 15.73 -1.49 -10.20
N TYR A 76 15.48 -1.64 -8.91
CA TYR A 76 15.98 -2.78 -8.14
C TYR A 76 15.34 -4.10 -8.59
N GLY A 77 14.05 -4.08 -8.93
CA GLY A 77 13.32 -5.21 -9.47
C GLY A 77 13.88 -5.69 -10.80
N ALA A 78 14.19 -4.75 -11.71
CA ALA A 78 14.81 -5.05 -12.99
C ALA A 78 16.21 -5.67 -12.81
N ARG A 79 16.99 -5.21 -11.82
CA ARG A 79 18.30 -5.82 -11.48
C ARG A 79 18.15 -7.20 -10.86
N LEU A 80 17.18 -7.38 -9.96
CA LEU A 80 16.91 -8.63 -9.24
C LEU A 80 16.52 -9.75 -10.21
N LEU A 81 15.54 -9.52 -11.08
CA LEU A 81 15.14 -10.48 -12.13
C LEU A 81 16.02 -10.36 -13.39
N GLY A 82 16.99 -9.44 -13.35
CA GLY A 82 17.99 -9.08 -14.35
C GLY A 82 19.21 -9.99 -14.40
N ASN A 83 19.41 -10.81 -13.36
CA ASN A 83 20.69 -11.45 -13.01
C ASN A 83 21.85 -10.45 -12.86
N GLY A 84 21.58 -9.19 -12.50
CA GLY A 84 22.60 -8.15 -12.36
C GLY A 84 23.29 -7.70 -13.66
N GLN A 85 23.04 -8.39 -14.78
CA GLN A 85 23.60 -8.09 -16.11
C GLN A 85 22.59 -7.43 -17.05
N GLY A 86 21.35 -7.28 -16.60
CA GLY A 86 20.32 -6.56 -17.35
C GLY A 86 20.63 -5.05 -17.42
N PRO A 87 20.26 -4.40 -18.53
CA PRO A 87 20.44 -2.96 -18.66
C PRO A 87 19.72 -2.18 -17.54
N GLU A 88 20.32 -1.07 -17.10
CA GLU A 88 19.69 -0.22 -16.12
C GLU A 88 18.39 0.36 -16.66
N LEU A 89 17.32 0.26 -15.86
CA LEU A 89 16.03 0.80 -16.23
C LEU A 89 16.10 2.34 -16.23
N SER A 90 16.27 2.90 -17.42
CA SER A 90 16.32 4.34 -17.70
C SER A 90 15.33 4.71 -18.80
N ILE A 91 14.87 5.96 -18.79
CA ILE A 91 13.94 6.47 -19.82
C ILE A 91 14.59 6.41 -21.21
N GLY A 92 15.88 6.76 -21.31
CA GLY A 92 16.61 6.72 -22.59
C GLY A 92 16.67 5.33 -23.18
N GLN A 93 16.93 4.33 -22.35
CA GLN A 93 17.00 2.94 -22.79
C GLN A 93 15.64 2.36 -23.18
N LEU A 94 14.59 2.67 -22.41
CA LEU A 94 13.22 2.28 -22.78
C LEU A 94 12.83 2.85 -24.13
N ARG A 95 13.11 4.14 -24.39
CA ARG A 95 12.85 4.76 -25.69
C ARG A 95 13.60 4.09 -26.83
N HIS A 96 14.88 3.79 -26.62
CA HIS A 96 15.70 3.08 -27.61
C HIS A 96 15.14 1.68 -27.90
N LEU A 97 14.90 0.89 -26.86
CA LEU A 97 14.37 -0.47 -27.01
C LEU A 97 13.00 -0.46 -27.69
N PHE A 98 12.09 0.42 -27.31
CA PHE A 98 10.78 0.49 -27.98
C PHE A 98 10.86 0.94 -29.45
N ALA A 99 11.88 1.70 -29.83
CA ALA A 99 12.09 2.09 -31.22
C ALA A 99 12.77 0.99 -32.07
N THR A 100 13.63 0.17 -31.47
CA THR A 100 14.46 -0.82 -32.20
C THR A 100 13.95 -2.26 -32.04
N ASP A 101 13.55 -2.64 -30.83
CA ASP A 101 13.08 -3.97 -30.46
C ASP A 101 12.04 -3.91 -29.34
N TRP A 102 10.77 -3.80 -29.76
CA TRP A 102 9.62 -3.74 -28.87
C TRP A 102 9.54 -4.91 -27.89
N SER A 103 9.94 -6.11 -28.32
CA SER A 103 9.87 -7.33 -27.50
C SER A 103 10.83 -7.26 -26.31
N SER A 104 12.05 -6.78 -26.55
CA SER A 104 13.04 -6.52 -25.51
C SER A 104 12.59 -5.43 -24.54
N GLY A 105 11.98 -4.35 -25.04
CA GLY A 105 11.40 -3.29 -24.21
C GLY A 105 10.30 -3.81 -23.26
N LEU A 106 9.39 -4.64 -23.77
CA LEU A 106 8.34 -5.28 -22.97
C LEU A 106 8.92 -6.23 -21.93
N SER A 107 9.92 -7.04 -22.30
CA SER A 107 10.57 -7.98 -21.38
C SER A 107 11.25 -7.25 -20.20
N LEU A 108 11.85 -6.09 -20.46
CA LEU A 108 12.48 -5.26 -19.44
C LEU A 108 11.44 -4.72 -18.46
N LEU A 109 10.33 -4.16 -18.95
CA LEU A 109 9.23 -3.68 -18.09
C LEU A 109 8.59 -4.81 -17.29
N TRP A 110 8.41 -5.98 -17.90
CA TRP A 110 7.86 -7.15 -17.21
C TRP A 110 8.73 -7.57 -16.02
N ARG A 111 10.04 -7.72 -16.25
CA ARG A 111 11.02 -8.07 -15.19
C ARG A 111 11.08 -6.98 -14.12
N ALA A 112 11.05 -5.72 -14.52
CA ALA A 112 11.03 -4.60 -13.59
C ALA A 112 9.79 -4.61 -12.69
N GLY A 113 8.60 -4.77 -13.29
CA GLY A 113 7.33 -4.82 -12.59
C GLY A 113 7.23 -6.02 -11.66
N ALA A 114 7.56 -7.22 -12.15
CA ALA A 114 7.55 -8.43 -11.35
C ALA A 114 8.55 -8.35 -10.17
N GLY A 115 9.76 -7.87 -10.43
CA GLY A 115 10.78 -7.67 -9.39
C GLY A 115 10.38 -6.61 -8.36
N ALA A 116 9.75 -5.51 -8.80
CA ALA A 116 9.20 -4.49 -7.91
C ALA A 116 8.12 -5.07 -6.99
N VAL A 117 7.17 -5.84 -7.54
CA VAL A 117 6.12 -6.49 -6.74
C VAL A 117 6.72 -7.47 -5.74
N LEU A 118 7.75 -8.23 -6.10
CA LEU A 118 8.45 -9.12 -5.17
C LEU A 118 9.13 -8.36 -4.03
N LEU A 119 9.87 -7.30 -4.35
CA LEU A 119 10.53 -6.45 -3.34
C LEU A 119 9.50 -5.81 -2.40
N TRP A 120 8.41 -5.28 -2.96
CA TRP A 120 7.31 -4.76 -2.18
C TRP A 120 6.67 -5.83 -1.29
N ALA A 121 6.42 -7.03 -1.80
CA ALA A 121 5.83 -8.11 -1.02
C ALA A 121 6.70 -8.46 0.20
N VAL A 122 8.01 -8.52 0.02
CA VAL A 122 8.97 -8.77 1.11
C VAL A 122 8.98 -7.64 2.14
N VAL A 123 8.93 -6.37 1.70
CA VAL A 123 8.98 -5.20 2.60
C VAL A 123 7.63 -4.90 3.27
N SER A 124 6.53 -5.19 2.59
CA SER A 124 5.16 -4.91 3.06
C SER A 124 4.80 -5.68 4.32
N VAL A 125 5.25 -6.94 4.44
CA VAL A 125 5.00 -7.79 5.62
C VAL A 125 5.62 -7.21 6.89
N PRO A 126 6.94 -6.96 6.99
CA PRO A 126 7.53 -6.37 8.18
C PRO A 126 6.99 -4.98 8.44
N LEU A 127 6.77 -4.16 7.40
CA LEU A 127 6.15 -2.83 7.54
C LEU A 127 4.76 -2.93 8.19
N GLY A 128 3.91 -3.82 7.70
CA GLY A 128 2.57 -4.05 8.25
C GLY A 128 2.60 -4.54 9.70
N LEU A 129 3.51 -5.47 10.03
CA LEU A 129 3.69 -5.94 11.41
C LEU A 129 4.13 -4.80 12.34
N LEU A 130 5.14 -4.01 11.92
CA LEU A 130 5.64 -2.85 12.67
C LEU A 130 4.52 -1.85 12.95
N LEU A 131 3.75 -1.51 11.92
CA LEU A 131 2.61 -0.59 12.04
C LEU A 131 1.53 -1.17 12.97
N TYR A 132 1.18 -2.44 12.83
CA TYR A 132 0.14 -3.05 13.65
C TYR A 132 0.51 -3.04 15.13
N PHE A 133 1.69 -3.56 15.48
CA PHE A 133 2.12 -3.64 16.87
C PHE A 133 2.46 -2.26 17.46
N GLY A 134 2.99 -1.33 16.66
CA GLY A 134 3.28 0.03 17.10
C GLY A 134 2.02 0.87 17.32
N LEU A 135 1.02 0.76 16.46
CA LEU A 135 -0.20 1.58 16.51
C LEU A 135 -1.26 1.03 17.46
N ARG A 136 -1.32 -0.29 17.67
CA ARG A 136 -2.29 -0.91 18.60
C ARG A 136 -2.29 -0.29 20.01
N PRO A 137 -1.15 -0.10 20.71
CA PRO A 137 -1.14 0.55 22.02
C PRO A 137 -1.48 2.04 21.92
N VAL A 138 -1.12 2.72 20.84
CA VAL A 138 -1.42 4.13 20.60
C VAL A 138 -2.92 4.33 20.48
N PHE A 139 -3.60 3.60 19.59
CA PHE A 139 -5.05 3.69 19.45
C PHE A 139 -5.80 3.29 20.71
N ARG A 140 -5.31 2.28 21.46
CA ARG A 140 -5.90 1.91 22.75
C ARG A 140 -5.85 3.08 23.76
N ARG A 141 -4.70 3.76 23.85
CA ARG A 141 -4.52 4.91 24.74
C ARG A 141 -5.36 6.12 24.30
N LEU A 142 -5.42 6.39 23.00
CA LEU A 142 -6.17 7.52 22.45
C LEU A 142 -7.68 7.36 22.67
N LEU A 143 -8.23 6.17 22.43
CA LEU A 143 -9.66 5.91 22.64
C LEU A 143 -10.02 5.93 24.12
N ALA A 144 -9.17 5.39 25.00
CA ALA A 144 -9.39 5.50 26.45
C ALA A 144 -9.47 6.95 26.93
N ARG A 145 -8.58 7.83 26.43
CA ARG A 145 -8.58 9.27 26.76
C ARG A 145 -9.85 9.98 26.27
N GLN A 146 -10.34 9.63 25.08
CA GLN A 146 -11.58 10.22 24.54
C GLN A 146 -12.81 9.82 25.35
N THR A 147 -12.88 8.55 25.80
CA THR A 147 -13.96 8.11 26.69
C THR A 147 -13.94 8.88 28.01
N THR A 148 -12.77 9.12 28.61
CA THR A 148 -12.67 9.92 29.83
C THR A 148 -13.09 11.38 29.60
N ALA A 149 -12.67 12.01 28.50
CA ALA A 149 -13.03 13.39 28.19
C ALA A 149 -14.54 13.58 27.96
N ALA A 150 -15.20 12.62 27.31
CA ALA A 150 -16.65 12.67 27.05
C ALA A 150 -17.53 12.42 28.28
N VAL A 151 -16.98 11.83 29.36
CA VAL A 151 -17.70 11.62 30.63
C VAL A 151 -17.61 12.85 31.55
N VAL A 152 -16.61 13.72 31.32
CA VAL A 152 -16.37 14.92 32.12
C VAL A 152 -17.02 16.17 31.50
N SER A 153 -17.43 16.12 30.23
CA SER A 153 -18.17 17.16 29.49
C SER A 153 -19.68 16.98 29.58
#